data_AF-A0A2M7CJW4-F1
#
_entry.id   AF-A0A2M7CJW4-F1
#
_cell.length_a   1.000
_cell.length_b   1.000
_cell.length_c   1.000
_cell.angle_alpha   90.00
_cell.angle_beta   90.00
_cell.angle_gamma   90.00
#
_symmetry.space_group_name_H-M   'P 1'
#
loop_
_entity.id
_entity.type
_entity.pdbx_description
1 polymer ?
#
loop_
_entity_poly.entity_id
_entity_poly.type
_entity_poly.pdbx_seq_one_letter_code
_entity_poly.pdbx_strand_id
1 'polypeptide(L)'
;MQQIAEDAITRQIKNLRERAPGQNVNNAALVALDPRTGEILALVGSADYFDASIDGAVNMALAPRQPGSAFKPFLYAQALDPQGARGSSTKVSRPWTAATPMLDVTTAFPTHEGKSYTPKNYDGREHGLVPVRQTLASSLNIPAVLTLQQVGIANTIHFAERLGITSLGDPDEYDLSLALGGGQMSLLQLTGAYAVLADNGIKTDHPAILDVRDADGTLPYQPDPTPSLQILDPRVVWLLSDILADDDSRALGFGRDSTLKIDRPAAVKTGTTTNFHDNWTIGYTPDIVIGVWVGNSDYQAMQEVTGLTGAAPIWHETIRKVLEGKPKTDFARPDGLIQVEVCALSGLLPTEFCPHTRTEWFIAGTEPAQPDNLYQQVTLDALTGALADASTPAERRQTKIVLDLPITAQPWARSQGLLLLADIPQASNAATQLQIALISPRPNTAYRLDPTFDASAQKLLIEAV
;
A
#
# COMPACT_ATOMS: atom_id res chain seq x y z
N MET A 1 -25.69 -14.38 -8.77
CA MET A 1 -24.58 -13.72 -8.04
C MET A 1 -25.05 -13.19 -6.70
N GLN A 2 -26.10 -12.37 -6.68
CA GLN A 2 -26.73 -11.86 -5.44
C GLN A 2 -26.88 -12.92 -4.33
N GLN A 3 -27.57 -14.04 -4.60
CA GLN A 3 -27.73 -15.11 -3.61
C GLN A 3 -26.40 -15.68 -3.08
N ILE A 4 -25.38 -15.79 -3.94
CA ILE A 4 -24.05 -16.29 -3.52
C ILE A 4 -23.42 -15.34 -2.51
N ALA A 5 -23.56 -14.03 -2.75
CA ALA A 5 -23.04 -12.99 -1.87
C ALA A 5 -23.77 -12.96 -0.52
N GLU A 6 -25.11 -12.99 -0.53
CA GLU A 6 -25.95 -13.05 0.68
C GLU A 6 -25.57 -14.27 1.52
N ASP A 7 -25.53 -15.45 0.88
CA ASP A 7 -25.17 -16.70 1.52
C ASP A 7 -23.76 -16.67 2.15
N ALA A 8 -22.78 -16.07 1.47
CA ALA A 8 -21.40 -15.97 1.95
C ALA A 8 -21.31 -15.03 3.17
N ILE A 9 -22.01 -13.89 3.13
CA ILE A 9 -22.13 -12.98 4.26
C ILE A 9 -22.78 -13.69 5.45
N THR A 10 -23.95 -14.31 5.27
CA THR A 10 -24.67 -14.98 6.36
C THR A 10 -23.81 -16.06 7.01
N ARG A 11 -23.12 -16.89 6.21
CA ARG A 11 -22.21 -17.92 6.75
C ARG A 11 -21.08 -17.31 7.56
N GLN A 12 -20.41 -16.28 7.05
CA GLN A 12 -19.25 -15.71 7.73
C GLN A 12 -19.63 -14.98 9.01
N ILE A 13 -20.69 -14.15 8.99
CA ILE A 13 -21.16 -13.45 10.18
C ILE A 13 -21.61 -14.44 11.25
N LYS A 14 -22.32 -15.50 10.86
CA LYS A 14 -22.66 -16.60 11.78
C LYS A 14 -21.41 -17.25 12.38
N ASN A 15 -20.41 -17.58 11.56
CA ASN A 15 -19.17 -18.18 12.04
C ASN A 15 -18.43 -17.29 13.04
N LEU A 16 -18.29 -15.98 12.76
CA LEU A 16 -17.63 -15.04 13.66
C LEU A 16 -18.39 -14.93 15.00
N ARG A 17 -19.72 -14.88 14.96
CA ARG A 17 -20.57 -14.79 16.17
C ARG A 17 -20.55 -16.06 17.02
N GLU A 18 -20.61 -17.23 16.39
CA GLU A 18 -20.76 -18.51 17.10
C GLU A 18 -19.42 -19.14 17.52
N ARG A 19 -18.39 -19.06 16.67
CA ARG A 19 -17.13 -19.77 16.87
C ARG A 19 -16.03 -18.90 17.48
N ALA A 20 -16.20 -17.58 17.45
CA ALA A 20 -15.30 -16.61 18.07
C ALA A 20 -16.09 -15.60 18.93
N PRO A 21 -16.83 -16.08 19.95
CA PRO A 21 -17.61 -15.20 20.81
C PRO A 21 -16.70 -14.17 21.50
N GLY A 22 -17.09 -12.89 21.43
CA GLY A 22 -16.32 -11.76 21.96
C GLY A 22 -15.76 -10.81 20.91
N GLN A 23 -15.78 -11.19 19.62
CA GLN A 23 -15.26 -10.36 18.53
C GLN A 23 -16.08 -9.10 18.20
N ASN A 24 -17.28 -8.94 18.79
CA ASN A 24 -18.19 -7.81 18.57
C ASN A 24 -18.36 -7.42 17.09
N VAL A 25 -18.80 -8.38 16.27
CA VAL A 25 -19.05 -8.19 14.83
C VAL A 25 -20.41 -8.76 14.47
N ASN A 26 -21.23 -7.98 13.76
CA ASN A 26 -22.60 -8.38 13.49
C ASN A 26 -23.11 -8.07 12.08
N ASN A 27 -22.37 -7.32 11.25
CA ASN A 27 -22.83 -6.92 9.93
C ASN A 27 -21.74 -7.01 8.85
N ALA A 28 -22.17 -7.07 7.59
CA ALA A 28 -21.32 -7.04 6.40
C ALA A 28 -22.09 -6.53 5.18
N ALA A 29 -21.34 -6.09 4.18
CA ALA A 29 -21.87 -5.67 2.88
C ALA A 29 -20.96 -6.17 1.75
N LEU A 30 -21.51 -6.33 0.56
CA LEU A 30 -20.78 -6.76 -0.63
C LEU A 30 -21.28 -6.01 -1.86
N VAL A 31 -20.34 -5.55 -2.69
CA VAL A 31 -20.59 -5.01 -4.02
C VAL A 31 -19.81 -5.85 -5.03
N ALA A 32 -20.46 -6.30 -6.09
CA ALA A 32 -19.82 -6.95 -7.23
C ALA A 32 -20.17 -6.19 -8.51
N LEU A 33 -19.16 -5.87 -9.31
CA LEU A 33 -19.32 -5.11 -10.56
C LEU A 33 -18.70 -5.87 -11.73
N ASP A 34 -19.30 -5.75 -12.91
CA ASP A 34 -18.59 -6.02 -14.16
C ASP A 34 -17.66 -4.83 -14.45
N PRO A 35 -16.33 -5.03 -14.53
CA PRO A 35 -15.40 -3.91 -14.67
C PRO A 35 -15.51 -3.21 -16.03
N ARG A 36 -15.94 -3.90 -17.09
CA ARG A 36 -16.02 -3.35 -18.46
C ARG A 36 -17.27 -2.55 -18.70
N THR A 37 -18.40 -2.98 -18.14
CA THR A 37 -19.68 -2.28 -18.30
C THR A 37 -20.02 -1.38 -17.12
N GLY A 38 -19.39 -1.62 -15.96
CA GLY A 38 -19.67 -0.97 -14.69
C GLY A 38 -20.94 -1.48 -13.99
N GLU A 39 -21.70 -2.38 -14.64
CA GLU A 39 -22.97 -2.87 -14.12
C GLU A 39 -22.84 -3.48 -12.72
N ILE A 40 -23.81 -3.15 -11.85
CA ILE A 40 -23.90 -3.73 -10.51
C ILE A 40 -24.48 -5.15 -10.62
N LEU A 41 -23.62 -6.16 -10.47
CA LEU A 41 -24.00 -7.58 -10.57
C LEU A 41 -24.55 -8.14 -9.24
N ALA A 42 -24.11 -7.56 -8.12
CA ALA A 42 -24.66 -7.81 -6.79
C ALA A 42 -24.41 -6.61 -5.87
N LEU A 43 -25.39 -6.31 -5.01
CA LEU A 43 -25.28 -5.32 -3.95
C LEU A 43 -26.03 -5.83 -2.73
N VAL A 44 -25.28 -6.20 -1.69
CA VAL A 44 -25.80 -6.64 -0.40
C VAL A 44 -25.45 -5.56 0.62
N GLY A 45 -26.48 -4.95 1.21
CA GLY A 45 -26.30 -3.82 2.14
C GLY A 45 -26.09 -4.22 3.60
N SER A 46 -26.48 -5.43 3.99
CA SER A 46 -26.40 -5.91 5.37
C SER A 46 -26.45 -7.44 5.42
N ALA A 47 -26.12 -8.01 6.58
CA ALA A 47 -26.12 -9.45 6.82
C ALA A 47 -27.53 -10.05 6.96
N ASP A 48 -28.48 -9.25 7.44
CA ASP A 48 -29.91 -9.55 7.46
C ASP A 48 -30.68 -8.23 7.48
N TYR A 49 -31.45 -7.95 6.42
CA TYR A 49 -32.23 -6.72 6.29
C TYR A 49 -33.30 -6.57 7.38
N PHE A 50 -33.87 -7.68 7.85
CA PHE A 50 -34.99 -7.68 8.79
C PHE A 50 -34.55 -7.74 10.26
N ASP A 51 -33.26 -7.93 10.53
CA ASP A 51 -32.71 -7.91 11.88
C ASP A 51 -32.45 -6.47 12.35
N ALA A 52 -33.41 -5.93 13.10
CA ALA A 52 -33.30 -4.60 13.69
C ALA A 52 -32.17 -4.48 14.73
N SER A 53 -31.66 -5.59 15.29
CA SER A 53 -30.60 -5.54 16.31
C SER A 53 -29.21 -5.20 15.76
N ILE A 54 -29.05 -5.28 14.44
CA ILE A 54 -27.82 -4.92 13.72
C ILE A 54 -28.01 -3.71 12.80
N ASP A 55 -29.12 -3.00 12.97
CA ASP A 55 -29.61 -1.98 12.04
C ASP A 55 -29.68 -2.48 10.60
N GLY A 56 -30.25 -3.67 10.38
CA GLY A 56 -30.24 -4.38 9.09
C GLY A 56 -30.75 -3.59 7.88
N ALA A 57 -31.60 -2.59 8.10
CA ALA A 57 -32.09 -1.69 7.05
C ALA A 57 -31.06 -0.63 6.60
N VAL A 58 -29.94 -0.46 7.31
CA VAL A 58 -28.84 0.43 6.92
C VAL A 58 -28.03 -0.24 5.82
N ASN A 59 -27.98 0.40 4.65
CA ASN A 59 -27.21 -0.11 3.52
C ASN A 59 -25.73 0.25 3.65
N MET A 60 -24.95 -0.65 4.25
CA MET A 60 -23.52 -0.49 4.45
C MET A 60 -22.70 -0.56 3.15
N ALA A 61 -23.30 -0.95 2.01
CA ALA A 61 -22.64 -0.81 0.72
C ALA A 61 -22.56 0.65 0.24
N LEU A 62 -23.46 1.51 0.74
CA LEU A 62 -23.57 2.93 0.37
C LEU A 62 -23.16 3.87 1.50
N ALA A 63 -23.21 3.42 2.76
CA ALA A 63 -22.80 4.22 3.91
C ALA A 63 -21.30 4.54 3.86
N PRO A 64 -20.89 5.81 4.08
CA PRO A 64 -19.48 6.17 4.15
C PRO A 64 -18.78 5.53 5.35
N ARG A 65 -17.64 4.90 5.10
CA ARG A 65 -16.78 4.28 6.12
C ARG A 65 -15.31 4.50 5.77
N GLN A 66 -14.45 4.38 6.77
CA GLN A 66 -13.01 4.50 6.56
C GLN A 66 -12.49 3.22 5.87
N PRO A 67 -11.85 3.29 4.69
CA PRO A 67 -11.42 2.11 3.93
C PRO A 67 -10.16 1.45 4.49
N GLY A 68 -9.49 2.09 5.44
CA GLY A 68 -8.19 1.67 5.92
C GLY A 68 -7.15 1.55 4.80
N SER A 69 -6.32 0.51 4.88
CA SER A 69 -5.29 0.21 3.88
C SER A 69 -5.81 -0.15 2.47
N ALA A 70 -7.11 -0.31 2.26
CA ALA A 70 -7.67 -0.56 0.93
C ALA A 70 -7.50 0.64 -0.02
N PHE A 71 -7.20 1.83 0.50
CA PHE A 71 -6.94 3.01 -0.32
C PHE A 71 -5.51 3.07 -0.89
N LYS A 72 -4.56 2.33 -0.30
CA LYS A 72 -3.13 2.39 -0.65
C LYS A 72 -2.82 2.21 -2.14
N PRO A 73 -3.42 1.28 -2.89
CA PRO A 73 -3.09 1.10 -4.31
C PRO A 73 -3.17 2.40 -5.12
N PHE A 74 -4.08 3.32 -4.78
CA PHE A 74 -4.23 4.60 -5.47
C PHE A 74 -3.13 5.62 -5.12
N LEU A 75 -2.48 5.50 -3.96
CA LEU A 75 -1.28 6.27 -3.63
C LEU A 75 -0.11 5.79 -4.50
N TYR A 76 0.09 4.48 -4.54
CA TYR A 76 1.17 3.87 -5.31
C TYR A 76 0.95 4.03 -6.82
N ALA A 77 -0.29 4.01 -7.31
CA ALA A 77 -0.63 4.31 -8.70
C ALA A 77 -0.05 5.65 -9.14
N GLN A 78 -0.24 6.70 -8.34
CA GLN A 78 0.28 8.04 -8.64
C GLN A 78 1.81 8.12 -8.60
N ALA A 79 2.46 7.34 -7.73
CA ALA A 79 3.91 7.30 -7.62
C ALA A 79 4.55 6.51 -8.78
N LEU A 80 3.91 5.44 -9.24
CA LEU A 80 4.35 4.60 -10.36
C LEU A 80 4.08 5.25 -11.73
N ASP A 81 3.11 6.15 -11.82
CA ASP A 81 2.67 6.73 -13.09
C ASP A 81 3.69 7.74 -13.66
N PRO A 82 4.25 7.51 -14.86
CA PRO A 82 5.10 8.49 -15.57
C PRO A 82 4.42 9.83 -15.84
N GLN A 83 3.08 9.84 -15.86
CA GLN A 83 2.25 11.02 -16.02
C GLN A 83 1.59 11.46 -14.72
N GLY A 84 1.92 10.81 -13.59
CA GLY A 84 1.24 10.85 -12.30
C GLY A 84 1.19 12.20 -11.59
N ALA A 85 1.34 12.22 -10.27
CA ALA A 85 1.21 13.47 -9.50
C ALA A 85 2.15 14.57 -10.04
N ARG A 86 1.59 15.64 -10.62
CA ARG A 86 2.31 16.82 -11.13
C ARG A 86 1.83 18.06 -10.37
N GLY A 87 2.72 19.03 -10.18
CA GLY A 87 2.42 20.28 -9.48
C GLY A 87 3.33 20.51 -8.27
N SER A 88 3.19 21.65 -7.61
CA SER A 88 4.06 22.07 -6.50
C SER A 88 3.95 21.19 -5.25
N SER A 89 2.90 20.38 -5.13
CA SER A 89 2.62 19.50 -4.00
C SER A 89 3.31 18.14 -4.08
N THR A 90 3.75 17.69 -5.25
CA THR A 90 4.47 16.42 -5.42
C THR A 90 5.98 16.61 -5.20
N LYS A 91 6.61 15.62 -4.57
CA LYS A 91 8.06 15.51 -4.41
C LYS A 91 8.63 14.36 -5.24
N VAL A 92 7.78 13.61 -5.94
CA VAL A 92 8.18 12.54 -6.86
C VAL A 92 8.87 13.17 -8.07
N SER A 93 10.21 13.11 -8.11
CA SER A 93 11.01 13.67 -9.21
C SER A 93 11.17 12.72 -10.39
N ARG A 94 11.05 11.41 -10.15
CA ARG A 94 11.03 10.34 -11.15
C ARG A 94 9.97 9.31 -10.76
N PRO A 95 9.30 8.68 -11.74
CA PRO A 95 8.32 7.64 -11.46
C PRO A 95 8.98 6.51 -10.68
N TRP A 96 8.27 6.03 -9.66
CA TRP A 96 8.69 4.85 -8.92
C TRP A 96 8.53 3.59 -9.77
N THR A 97 9.16 2.53 -9.33
CA THR A 97 9.06 1.19 -9.92
C THR A 97 8.70 0.19 -8.83
N ALA A 98 8.31 -1.02 -9.21
CA ALA A 98 8.09 -2.10 -8.25
C ALA A 98 9.35 -2.42 -7.42
N ALA A 99 10.54 -2.13 -7.96
CA ALA A 99 11.84 -2.31 -7.32
C ALA A 99 12.29 -1.13 -6.45
N THR A 100 11.61 0.03 -6.51
CA THR A 100 12.03 1.22 -5.76
C THR A 100 12.12 0.90 -4.25
N PRO A 101 13.28 1.12 -3.62
CA PRO A 101 13.45 0.81 -2.21
C PRO A 101 12.72 1.82 -1.33
N MET A 102 11.93 1.33 -0.39
CA MET A 102 11.15 2.13 0.56
C MET A 102 11.60 1.86 1.98
N LEU A 103 11.70 2.93 2.77
CA LEU A 103 12.02 2.85 4.19
C LEU A 103 10.79 2.44 5.00
N ASP A 104 10.92 1.33 5.72
CA ASP A 104 9.98 0.82 6.71
C ASP A 104 10.66 0.78 8.09
N VAL A 105 10.97 1.98 8.58
CA VAL A 105 11.57 2.23 9.90
C VAL A 105 10.84 3.39 10.56
N THR A 106 10.86 3.46 11.89
CA THR A 106 10.15 4.44 12.70
C THR A 106 10.44 5.83 12.19
N THR A 107 9.39 6.47 11.65
CA THR A 107 9.47 7.77 11.02
C THR A 107 8.40 8.66 11.62
N ALA A 108 8.82 9.83 12.10
CA ALA A 108 7.94 10.88 12.58
C ALA A 108 7.61 11.84 11.43
N PHE A 109 6.32 12.06 11.21
CA PHE A 109 5.79 12.96 10.19
C PHE A 109 5.18 14.19 10.86
N PRO A 110 5.57 15.41 10.47
CA PRO A 110 4.90 16.62 10.95
C PRO A 110 3.52 16.74 10.31
N THR A 111 2.49 16.87 11.15
CA THR A 111 1.12 17.19 10.73
C THR A 111 0.96 18.68 10.42
N HIS A 112 -0.13 19.08 9.77
CA HIS A 112 -0.48 20.49 9.53
C HIS A 112 -0.55 21.31 10.83
N GLU A 113 -0.97 20.68 11.93
CA GLU A 113 -1.02 21.30 13.27
C GLU A 113 0.35 21.33 13.98
N GLY A 114 1.43 20.90 13.32
CA GLY A 114 2.78 20.85 13.91
C GLY A 114 2.99 19.72 14.93
N LYS A 115 2.02 18.80 15.09
CA LYS A 115 2.16 17.60 15.92
C LYS A 115 2.91 16.50 15.17
N SER A 116 3.62 15.65 15.91
CA SER A 116 4.27 14.47 15.35
C SER A 116 3.27 13.33 15.17
N TYR A 117 3.15 12.82 13.96
CA TYR A 117 2.44 11.59 13.62
C TYR A 117 3.46 10.48 13.34
N THR A 118 3.46 9.41 14.13
CA THR A 118 4.40 8.28 13.98
C THR A 118 3.59 6.99 13.77
N PRO A 119 3.29 6.62 12.50
CA PRO A 119 2.53 5.40 12.21
C PRO A 119 3.32 4.15 12.61
N LYS A 120 2.61 3.09 12.96
CA LYS A 120 3.18 1.76 13.21
C LYS A 120 2.63 0.77 12.19
N ASN A 121 3.44 -0.24 11.83
CA ASN A 121 2.94 -1.39 11.10
C ASN A 121 2.01 -2.24 11.96
N TYR A 122 1.14 -2.97 11.29
CA TYR A 122 0.14 -3.82 11.95
C TYR A 122 0.78 -4.91 12.81
N ASP A 123 1.91 -5.48 12.37
CA ASP A 123 2.67 -6.49 13.10
C ASP A 123 3.56 -5.91 14.21
N GLY A 124 3.60 -4.59 14.34
CA GLY A 124 4.43 -3.87 15.31
C GLY A 124 5.94 -3.90 15.01
N ARG A 125 6.34 -4.35 13.80
CA ARG A 125 7.75 -4.50 13.42
C ARG A 125 8.16 -3.48 12.36
N GLU A 126 9.46 -3.31 12.24
CA GLU A 126 10.12 -2.55 11.18
C GLU A 126 10.88 -3.51 10.28
N HIS A 127 10.82 -3.27 8.97
CA HIS A 127 11.41 -4.16 7.97
C HIS A 127 12.60 -3.53 7.23
N GLY A 128 13.02 -2.33 7.62
CA GLY A 128 14.21 -1.69 7.06
C GLY A 128 13.95 -1.16 5.66
N LEU A 129 14.74 -1.59 4.69
CA LEU A 129 14.56 -1.21 3.29
C LEU A 129 13.81 -2.32 2.54
N VAL A 130 12.66 -2.00 1.97
CA VAL A 130 11.73 -2.96 1.35
C VAL A 130 11.28 -2.42 -0.02
N PRO A 131 11.28 -3.21 -1.10
CA PRO A 131 10.84 -2.72 -2.41
C PRO A 131 9.35 -2.37 -2.42
N VAL A 132 8.96 -1.37 -3.23
CA VAL A 132 7.56 -0.93 -3.43
C VAL A 132 6.61 -2.10 -3.57
N ARG A 133 6.94 -3.11 -4.40
CA ARG A 133 6.14 -4.33 -4.56
C ARG A 133 5.76 -4.95 -3.22
N GLN A 134 6.76 -5.24 -2.38
CA GLN A 134 6.51 -5.90 -1.11
C GLN A 134 5.82 -4.96 -0.12
N THR A 135 6.13 -3.65 -0.12
CA THR A 135 5.44 -2.69 0.76
C THR A 135 3.94 -2.60 0.49
N LEU A 136 3.55 -2.55 -0.79
CA LEU A 136 2.15 -2.45 -1.20
C LEU A 136 1.45 -3.80 -1.00
N ALA A 137 2.05 -4.89 -1.49
CA ALA A 137 1.50 -6.23 -1.38
C ALA A 137 1.30 -6.63 0.09
N SER A 138 2.28 -6.39 0.96
CA SER A 138 2.18 -6.68 2.40
C SER A 138 1.54 -5.55 3.22
N SER A 139 1.05 -4.49 2.55
CA SER A 139 0.26 -3.43 3.18
C SER A 139 0.96 -2.70 4.33
N LEU A 140 2.27 -2.46 4.22
CA LEU A 140 3.05 -1.75 5.26
C LEU A 140 2.56 -0.30 5.41
N ASN A 141 2.50 0.19 6.65
CA ASN A 141 1.91 1.48 6.98
C ASN A 141 2.89 2.63 6.80
N ILE A 142 4.13 2.47 7.26
CA ILE A 142 5.14 3.54 7.20
C ILE A 142 5.45 3.93 5.74
N PRO A 143 5.71 2.97 4.81
CA PRO A 143 5.91 3.27 3.40
C PRO A 143 4.69 3.92 2.72
N ALA A 144 3.47 3.57 3.14
CA ALA A 144 2.26 4.18 2.57
C ALA A 144 2.13 5.66 2.96
N VAL A 145 2.46 5.99 4.21
CA VAL A 145 2.48 7.39 4.69
C VAL A 145 3.59 8.19 3.99
N LEU A 146 4.77 7.59 3.80
CA LEU A 146 5.83 8.16 2.96
C LEU A 146 5.33 8.39 1.53
N THR A 147 4.63 7.42 0.94
CA THR A 147 4.09 7.53 -0.42
C THR A 147 3.14 8.72 -0.53
N LEU A 148 2.18 8.87 0.39
CA LEU A 148 1.28 10.03 0.41
C LEU A 148 2.03 11.35 0.56
N GLN A 149 3.04 11.41 1.43
CA GLN A 149 3.87 12.62 1.58
C GLN A 149 4.60 12.98 0.28
N GLN A 150 4.97 11.97 -0.52
CA GLN A 150 5.68 12.18 -1.79
C GLN A 150 4.72 12.57 -2.91
N VAL A 151 3.55 11.95 -3.03
CA VAL A 151 2.59 12.28 -4.09
C VAL A 151 1.75 13.53 -3.79
N GLY A 152 1.52 13.83 -2.51
CA GLY A 152 0.73 14.96 -2.02
C GLY A 152 -0.75 14.64 -1.77
N ILE A 153 -1.31 15.24 -0.72
CA ILE A 153 -2.71 15.06 -0.27
C ILE A 153 -3.70 15.57 -1.33
N ALA A 154 -3.53 16.81 -1.80
CA ALA A 154 -4.40 17.40 -2.81
C ALA A 154 -4.42 16.59 -4.12
N ASN A 155 -3.25 16.15 -4.60
CA ASN A 155 -3.16 15.30 -5.79
C ASN A 155 -3.92 13.98 -5.60
N THR A 156 -3.79 13.39 -4.41
CA THR A 156 -4.47 12.15 -4.05
C THR A 156 -5.99 12.30 -4.02
N ILE A 157 -6.51 13.39 -3.46
CA ILE A 157 -7.95 13.65 -3.42
C ILE A 157 -8.50 13.90 -4.82
N HIS A 158 -7.85 14.75 -5.63
CA HIS A 158 -8.25 14.96 -7.01
C HIS A 158 -8.17 13.69 -7.86
N PHE A 159 -7.18 12.83 -7.60
CA PHE A 159 -7.09 11.55 -8.25
C PHE A 159 -8.24 10.61 -7.83
N ALA A 160 -8.59 10.60 -6.53
CA ALA A 160 -9.73 9.85 -6.02
C ALA A 160 -11.07 10.33 -6.64
N GLU A 161 -11.26 11.64 -6.81
CA GLU A 161 -12.42 12.22 -7.51
C GLU A 161 -12.53 11.71 -8.95
N ARG A 162 -11.40 11.68 -9.68
CA ARG A 162 -11.34 11.14 -11.05
C ARG A 162 -11.68 9.65 -11.12
N LEU A 163 -11.46 8.90 -10.04
CA LEU A 163 -11.88 7.50 -9.89
C LEU A 163 -13.34 7.33 -9.48
N GLY A 164 -14.06 8.42 -9.16
CA GLY A 164 -15.45 8.39 -8.70
C GLY A 164 -15.63 8.44 -7.18
N ILE A 165 -14.55 8.62 -6.41
CA ILE A 165 -14.60 8.82 -4.96
C ILE A 165 -14.75 10.32 -4.69
N THR A 166 -16.00 10.77 -4.54
CA THR A 166 -16.35 12.19 -4.37
C THR A 166 -16.62 12.59 -2.91
N SER A 167 -16.50 11.64 -1.97
CA SER A 167 -16.84 11.84 -0.56
C SER A 167 -15.72 12.48 0.27
N LEU A 168 -14.51 12.63 -0.29
CA LEU A 168 -13.37 13.17 0.46
C LEU A 168 -13.47 14.69 0.64
N GLY A 169 -14.00 15.44 -0.34
CA GLY A 169 -14.19 16.89 -0.19
C GLY A 169 -12.86 17.67 -0.19
N ASP A 170 -12.71 18.62 0.74
CA ASP A 170 -11.61 19.58 0.75
C ASP A 170 -10.28 18.96 1.24
N PRO A 171 -9.19 19.03 0.43
CA PRO A 171 -7.87 18.57 0.85
C PRO A 171 -7.31 19.17 2.14
N ASP A 172 -7.71 20.39 2.51
CA ASP A 172 -7.21 21.05 3.71
C ASP A 172 -7.74 20.41 5.02
N GLU A 173 -8.78 19.58 4.93
CA GLU A 173 -9.33 18.81 6.07
C GLU A 173 -8.50 17.56 6.41
N TYR A 174 -7.51 17.21 5.60
CA TYR A 174 -6.76 15.96 5.72
C TYR A 174 -5.30 16.16 6.10
N ASP A 175 -4.76 15.13 6.75
CA ASP A 175 -3.33 14.95 7.00
C ASP A 175 -2.87 13.61 6.41
N LEU A 176 -1.63 13.22 6.67
CA LEU A 176 -1.02 12.00 6.15
C LEU A 176 -1.66 10.70 6.67
N SER A 177 -2.53 10.78 7.68
CA SER A 177 -3.40 9.67 8.10
C SER A 177 -4.35 9.21 6.98
N LEU A 178 -4.61 10.06 5.97
CA LEU A 178 -5.35 9.69 4.76
C LEU A 178 -4.72 8.46 4.06
N ALA A 179 -3.40 8.29 4.13
CA ALA A 179 -2.71 7.14 3.54
C ALA A 179 -3.16 5.80 4.14
N LEU A 180 -3.66 5.85 5.37
CA LEU A 180 -4.16 4.70 6.12
C LEU A 180 -5.69 4.70 6.20
N GLY A 181 -6.38 5.44 5.32
CA GLY A 181 -7.83 5.46 5.22
C GLY A 181 -8.52 6.46 6.15
N GLY A 182 -7.85 7.56 6.52
CA GLY A 182 -8.44 8.63 7.33
C GLY A 182 -9.65 9.35 6.73
N GLY A 183 -9.93 9.16 5.42
CA GLY A 183 -11.13 9.68 4.75
C GLY A 183 -12.21 8.63 4.56
N GLN A 184 -13.47 9.05 4.60
CA GLN A 184 -14.62 8.15 4.46
C GLN A 184 -15.10 8.05 3.01
N MET A 185 -15.48 6.84 2.60
CA MET A 185 -16.08 6.57 1.28
C MET A 185 -16.99 5.35 1.36
N SER A 186 -17.93 5.24 0.42
CA SER A 186 -18.79 4.05 0.33
C SER A 186 -18.06 2.85 -0.26
N LEU A 187 -18.55 1.65 0.06
CA LEU A 187 -18.07 0.41 -0.56
C LEU A 187 -18.27 0.44 -2.07
N LEU A 188 -19.39 0.96 -2.55
CA LEU A 188 -19.65 1.10 -3.98
C LEU A 188 -18.60 1.97 -4.68
N GLN A 189 -18.28 3.14 -4.13
CA GLN A 189 -17.26 4.03 -4.72
C GLN A 189 -15.88 3.39 -4.73
N LEU A 190 -15.47 2.75 -3.63
CA LEU A 190 -14.18 2.09 -3.57
C LEU A 190 -14.11 0.89 -4.52
N THR A 191 -15.16 0.08 -4.59
CA THR A 191 -15.24 -1.06 -5.52
C THR A 191 -15.20 -0.59 -6.97
N GLY A 192 -15.88 0.52 -7.28
CA GLY A 192 -15.80 1.20 -8.58
C GLY A 192 -14.39 1.66 -8.93
N ALA A 193 -13.65 2.25 -7.98
CA ALA A 193 -12.26 2.63 -8.19
C ALA A 193 -11.35 1.42 -8.47
N TYR A 194 -11.64 0.24 -7.89
CA TYR A 194 -10.96 -1.01 -8.25
C TYR A 194 -11.43 -1.59 -9.59
N ALA A 195 -12.66 -1.32 -10.02
CA ALA A 195 -13.13 -1.65 -11.38
C ALA A 195 -12.26 -0.97 -12.44
N VAL A 196 -11.83 0.27 -12.19
CA VAL A 196 -10.86 0.98 -13.05
C VAL A 196 -9.55 0.20 -13.18
N LEU A 197 -9.06 -0.42 -12.10
CA LEU A 197 -7.86 -1.25 -12.16
C LEU A 197 -8.10 -2.57 -12.89
N ALA A 198 -9.28 -3.16 -12.73
CA ALA A 198 -9.67 -4.38 -13.43
C ALA A 198 -9.85 -4.17 -14.95
N ASP A 199 -10.23 -2.96 -15.38
CA ASP A 199 -10.43 -2.58 -16.79
C ASP A 199 -9.30 -1.70 -17.34
N ASN A 200 -8.05 -2.04 -17.02
CA ASN A 200 -6.84 -1.42 -17.60
C ASN A 200 -6.77 0.12 -17.49
N GLY A 201 -7.35 0.70 -16.44
CA GLY A 201 -7.32 2.13 -16.17
C GLY A 201 -8.50 2.90 -16.73
N ILE A 202 -9.50 2.23 -17.29
CA ILE A 202 -10.71 2.84 -17.84
C ILE A 202 -11.76 2.96 -16.75
N LYS A 203 -12.31 4.16 -16.58
CA LYS A 203 -13.46 4.39 -15.71
C LYS A 203 -14.76 4.25 -16.50
N THR A 204 -15.65 3.44 -15.96
CA THR A 204 -17.07 3.35 -16.30
C THR A 204 -17.93 3.85 -15.12
N ASP A 205 -19.18 4.21 -15.37
CA ASP A 205 -20.14 4.48 -14.30
C ASP A 205 -20.84 3.18 -13.89
N HIS A 206 -21.55 3.18 -12.76
CA HIS A 206 -22.11 1.97 -12.16
C HIS A 206 -23.65 1.92 -12.28
N PRO A 207 -24.22 1.61 -13.46
CA PRO A 207 -25.66 1.61 -13.62
C PRO A 207 -26.30 0.49 -12.78
N ALA A 208 -27.32 0.86 -12.00
CA ALA A 208 -28.21 -0.08 -11.31
C ALA A 208 -29.46 -0.43 -12.14
N ILE A 209 -29.82 0.43 -13.10
CA ILE A 209 -30.99 0.30 -13.98
C ILE A 209 -30.50 0.41 -15.42
N LEU A 210 -30.67 -0.66 -16.21
CA LEU A 210 -30.21 -0.73 -17.60
C LEU A 210 -31.22 -0.19 -18.59
N ASP A 211 -32.50 -0.46 -18.36
CA ASP A 211 -33.60 0.19 -19.03
C ASP A 211 -34.87 0.11 -18.18
N VAL A 212 -35.87 0.92 -18.52
CA VAL A 212 -37.25 0.74 -18.04
C VAL A 212 -38.14 0.62 -19.25
N ARG A 213 -39.00 -0.41 -19.26
CA ARG A 213 -39.99 -0.67 -20.30
C ARG A 213 -41.40 -0.65 -19.73
N ASP A 214 -42.35 -0.11 -20.49
CA ASP A 214 -43.77 -0.26 -20.14
C ASP A 214 -44.30 -1.66 -20.54
N ALA A 215 -45.56 -1.94 -20.20
CA ALA A 215 -46.19 -3.23 -20.48
C ALA A 215 -46.32 -3.55 -21.99
N ASP A 216 -46.34 -2.51 -22.84
CA ASP A 216 -46.46 -2.62 -24.29
C ASP A 216 -45.08 -2.72 -24.97
N GLY A 217 -43.98 -2.63 -24.20
CA GLY A 217 -42.60 -2.74 -24.66
C GLY A 217 -41.97 -1.42 -25.08
N THR A 218 -42.65 -0.28 -24.89
CA THR A 218 -42.08 1.06 -25.09
C THR A 218 -40.94 1.27 -24.10
N LEU A 219 -39.88 1.98 -24.53
CA LEU A 219 -38.66 2.24 -23.75
C LEU A 219 -38.65 3.69 -23.21
N PRO A 220 -39.34 4.00 -22.10
CA PRO A 220 -39.34 5.34 -21.52
C PRO A 220 -37.98 5.77 -20.95
N TYR A 221 -37.11 4.82 -20.60
CA TYR A 221 -35.79 5.12 -20.07
C TYR A 221 -34.76 4.12 -20.55
N GLN A 222 -33.63 4.67 -21.00
CA GLN A 222 -32.37 3.98 -21.17
C GLN A 222 -31.28 4.99 -20.79
N PRO A 223 -30.28 4.62 -19.96
CA PRO A 223 -29.20 5.53 -19.62
C PRO A 223 -28.41 5.88 -20.89
N ASP A 224 -27.99 7.14 -20.97
CA ASP A 224 -27.04 7.55 -21.99
C ASP A 224 -25.72 6.76 -21.81
N PRO A 225 -25.04 6.35 -22.89
CA PRO A 225 -23.74 5.72 -22.78
C PRO A 225 -22.77 6.66 -22.06
N THR A 226 -22.26 6.28 -20.89
CA THR A 226 -21.17 7.01 -20.25
C THR A 226 -19.90 6.85 -21.09
N PRO A 227 -19.21 7.94 -21.46
CA PRO A 227 -17.94 7.83 -22.16
C PRO A 227 -16.90 7.13 -21.27
N SER A 228 -16.25 6.10 -21.81
CA SER A 228 -15.09 5.47 -21.19
C SER A 228 -13.95 6.48 -21.05
N LEU A 229 -13.51 6.76 -19.82
CA LEU A 229 -12.43 7.70 -19.54
C LEU A 229 -11.16 6.94 -19.13
N GLN A 230 -10.06 7.10 -19.87
CA GLN A 230 -8.76 6.57 -19.46
C GLN A 230 -8.20 7.41 -18.31
N ILE A 231 -8.26 6.89 -17.09
CA ILE A 231 -7.82 7.58 -15.87
C ILE A 231 -6.35 7.31 -15.57
N LEU A 232 -5.89 6.07 -15.80
CA LEU A 232 -4.53 5.60 -15.53
C LEU A 232 -3.89 4.99 -16.78
N ASP A 233 -2.56 5.08 -16.90
CA ASP A 233 -1.82 4.35 -17.93
C ASP A 233 -1.98 2.82 -17.73
N PRO A 234 -2.37 2.04 -18.76
CA PRO A 234 -2.52 0.59 -18.64
C PRO A 234 -1.27 -0.12 -18.12
N ARG A 235 -0.07 0.40 -18.36
CA ARG A 235 1.19 -0.17 -17.87
C ARG A 235 1.30 -0.05 -16.35
N VAL A 236 0.84 1.06 -15.78
CA VAL A 236 0.78 1.27 -14.32
C VAL A 236 -0.23 0.31 -13.69
N VAL A 237 -1.40 0.19 -14.32
CA VAL A 237 -2.47 -0.70 -13.86
C VAL A 237 -2.03 -2.16 -13.86
N TRP A 238 -1.33 -2.59 -14.91
CA TRP A 238 -0.78 -3.93 -14.99
C TRP A 238 0.27 -4.17 -13.90
N LEU A 239 1.19 -3.23 -13.65
CA LEU A 239 2.17 -3.34 -12.55
C LEU A 239 1.48 -3.43 -11.18
N LEU A 240 0.44 -2.65 -10.92
CA LEU A 240 -0.35 -2.74 -9.69
C LEU A 240 -1.03 -4.10 -9.56
N SER A 241 -1.64 -4.60 -10.63
CA SER A 241 -2.30 -5.91 -10.64
C SER A 241 -1.30 -7.03 -10.38
N ASP A 242 -0.12 -6.98 -11.00
CA ASP A 242 0.96 -7.93 -10.81
C ASP A 242 1.50 -7.92 -9.37
N ILE A 243 1.66 -6.74 -8.75
CA ILE A 243 2.04 -6.60 -7.33
C ILE A 243 0.95 -7.18 -6.41
N LEU A 244 -0.32 -6.85 -6.64
CA LEU A 244 -1.43 -7.24 -5.77
C LEU A 244 -1.84 -8.71 -5.92
N ALA A 245 -1.51 -9.34 -7.05
CA ALA A 245 -1.79 -10.76 -7.30
C ALA A 245 -0.70 -11.68 -6.74
N ASP A 246 0.52 -11.17 -6.53
CA ASP A 246 1.67 -11.94 -6.06
C ASP A 246 1.50 -12.37 -4.58
N ASP A 247 1.39 -13.68 -4.36
CA ASP A 247 1.25 -14.30 -3.03
C ASP A 247 2.56 -14.24 -2.23
N ASP A 248 3.72 -14.39 -2.88
CA ASP A 248 5.01 -14.32 -2.20
C ASP A 248 5.29 -12.90 -1.72
N SER A 249 4.93 -11.88 -2.50
CA SER A 249 5.07 -10.49 -2.09
C SER A 249 4.12 -10.08 -0.96
N ARG A 250 3.00 -10.79 -0.80
CA ARG A 250 2.05 -10.64 0.32
C ARG A 250 2.49 -11.35 1.59
N ALA A 251 3.42 -12.31 1.49
CA ALA A 251 3.75 -13.22 2.57
C ALA A 251 4.25 -12.53 3.84
N LEU A 252 4.91 -11.38 3.72
CA LEU A 252 5.39 -10.62 4.87
C LEU A 252 4.22 -10.12 5.74
N GLY A 253 3.15 -9.62 5.12
CA GLY A 253 1.99 -9.08 5.84
C GLY A 253 0.89 -10.09 6.15
N PHE A 254 0.70 -11.09 5.28
CA PHE A 254 -0.48 -11.98 5.32
C PHE A 254 -0.15 -13.47 5.38
N GLY A 255 1.13 -13.84 5.31
CA GLY A 255 1.56 -15.22 5.10
C GLY A 255 1.33 -15.71 3.66
N ARG A 256 1.98 -16.82 3.30
CA ARG A 256 1.75 -17.52 2.02
C ARG A 256 0.45 -18.29 2.07
N ASP A 257 -0.16 -18.51 0.90
CA ASP A 257 -1.38 -19.32 0.78
C ASP A 257 -2.52 -18.84 1.70
N SER A 258 -2.58 -17.54 1.95
CA SER A 258 -3.63 -16.93 2.78
C SER A 258 -5.00 -17.03 2.10
N THR A 259 -6.07 -16.67 2.82
CA THR A 259 -7.44 -16.56 2.28
C THR A 259 -7.53 -15.65 1.04
N LEU A 260 -6.53 -14.79 0.81
CA LEU A 260 -6.47 -13.91 -0.34
C LEU A 260 -6.02 -14.61 -1.64
N LYS A 261 -5.56 -15.86 -1.56
CA LYS A 261 -5.14 -16.65 -2.73
C LYS A 261 -6.31 -17.46 -3.27
N ILE A 262 -6.51 -17.40 -4.58
CA ILE A 262 -7.45 -18.27 -5.30
C ILE A 262 -6.69 -19.05 -6.39
N ASP A 263 -7.37 -19.99 -7.03
CA ASP A 263 -6.77 -20.90 -8.02
C ASP A 263 -6.54 -20.26 -9.41
N ARG A 264 -6.47 -18.94 -9.48
CA ARG A 264 -6.29 -18.14 -10.70
C ARG A 264 -5.70 -16.76 -10.36
N PRO A 265 -5.16 -16.02 -11.33
CA PRO A 265 -4.71 -14.65 -11.10
C PRO A 265 -5.84 -13.79 -10.56
N ALA A 266 -5.60 -13.15 -9.41
CA ALA A 266 -6.51 -12.18 -8.82
C ALA A 266 -5.71 -11.19 -7.99
N ALA A 267 -5.88 -9.92 -8.30
CA ALA A 267 -5.32 -8.84 -7.53
C ALA A 267 -6.27 -8.54 -6.36
N VAL A 268 -5.73 -8.40 -5.15
CA VAL A 268 -6.57 -8.20 -3.97
C VAL A 268 -5.86 -7.37 -2.92
N LYS A 269 -6.64 -6.51 -2.25
CA LYS A 269 -6.17 -5.64 -1.19
C LYS A 269 -7.14 -5.64 -0.02
N THR A 270 -6.57 -5.78 1.17
CA THR A 270 -7.29 -5.66 2.44
C THR A 270 -7.24 -4.24 2.99
N GLY A 271 -8.26 -3.89 3.77
CA GLY A 271 -8.32 -2.68 4.58
C GLY A 271 -8.71 -3.04 6.01
N THR A 272 -8.12 -2.36 6.99
CA THR A 272 -8.51 -2.45 8.40
C THR A 272 -8.27 -1.09 9.00
N THR A 273 -9.27 -0.52 9.67
CA THR A 273 -9.14 0.77 10.32
C THR A 273 -8.47 0.63 11.68
N THR A 274 -7.87 1.72 12.14
CA THR A 274 -7.40 1.81 13.52
C THR A 274 -8.57 1.53 14.47
N ASN A 275 -8.34 0.74 15.52
CA ASN A 275 -9.35 0.26 16.48
C ASN A 275 -10.42 -0.70 15.92
N PHE A 276 -10.22 -1.29 14.74
CA PHE A 276 -11.06 -2.38 14.22
C PHE A 276 -12.54 -2.02 14.06
N HIS A 277 -12.87 -0.80 13.62
CA HIS A 277 -14.26 -0.43 13.33
C HIS A 277 -14.74 -0.99 11.99
N ASP A 278 -13.84 -1.02 11.01
CA ASP A 278 -14.15 -1.45 9.65
C ASP A 278 -13.02 -2.34 9.13
N ASN A 279 -13.40 -3.41 8.46
CA ASN A 279 -12.47 -4.23 7.70
C ASN A 279 -13.02 -4.53 6.31
N TRP A 280 -12.09 -4.53 5.35
CA TRP A 280 -12.39 -4.51 3.92
C TRP A 280 -11.54 -5.55 3.21
N THR A 281 -12.09 -6.11 2.14
CA THR A 281 -11.32 -6.82 1.12
C THR A 281 -11.92 -6.50 -0.23
N ILE A 282 -11.12 -5.92 -1.11
CA ILE A 282 -11.50 -5.64 -2.48
C ILE A 282 -10.52 -6.39 -3.36
N GLY A 283 -11.04 -7.24 -4.25
CA GLY A 283 -10.22 -7.99 -5.17
C GLY A 283 -10.92 -8.22 -6.50
N TYR A 284 -10.11 -8.37 -7.53
CA TYR A 284 -10.57 -8.41 -8.90
C TYR A 284 -9.76 -9.38 -9.75
N THR A 285 -10.43 -9.80 -10.82
CA THR A 285 -9.86 -10.42 -12.01
C THR A 285 -10.25 -9.54 -13.21
N PRO A 286 -9.74 -9.79 -14.43
CA PRO A 286 -10.23 -9.07 -15.61
C PRO A 286 -11.74 -9.20 -15.85
N ASP A 287 -12.38 -10.22 -15.27
CA ASP A 287 -13.79 -10.53 -15.51
C ASP A 287 -14.76 -9.97 -14.45
N ILE A 288 -14.26 -9.61 -13.25
CA ILE A 288 -15.11 -9.18 -12.14
C ILE A 288 -14.29 -8.47 -11.05
N VAL A 289 -14.89 -7.47 -10.42
CA VAL A 289 -14.42 -6.88 -9.16
C VAL A 289 -15.44 -7.13 -8.05
N ILE A 290 -14.95 -7.52 -6.87
CA ILE A 290 -15.77 -7.74 -5.67
C ILE A 290 -15.15 -6.97 -4.51
N GLY A 291 -15.92 -6.09 -3.89
CA GLY A 291 -15.60 -5.44 -2.64
C GLY A 291 -16.47 -5.97 -1.51
N VAL A 292 -15.86 -6.20 -0.35
CA VAL A 292 -16.54 -6.63 0.87
C VAL A 292 -16.17 -5.70 2.02
N TRP A 293 -17.17 -5.31 2.80
CA TRP A 293 -17.04 -4.65 4.10
C TRP A 293 -17.59 -5.56 5.19
N VAL A 294 -16.93 -5.57 6.35
CA VAL A 294 -17.39 -6.22 7.59
C VAL A 294 -17.21 -5.21 8.74
N GLY A 295 -18.15 -5.20 9.68
CA GLY A 295 -18.17 -4.27 10.81
C GLY A 295 -19.52 -4.21 11.51
N ASN A 296 -19.75 -3.12 12.24
CA ASN A 296 -21.03 -2.85 12.90
C ASN A 296 -21.66 -1.56 12.33
N SER A 297 -22.97 -1.58 12.08
CA SER A 297 -23.71 -0.44 11.50
C SER A 297 -23.68 0.80 12.40
N ASP A 298 -23.66 0.60 13.71
CA ASP A 298 -23.59 1.63 14.74
C ASP A 298 -22.16 2.15 15.00
N TYR A 299 -21.18 1.68 14.20
CA TYR A 299 -19.77 2.03 14.30
C TYR A 299 -19.08 1.57 15.60
N GLN A 300 -19.65 0.63 16.36
CA GLN A 300 -18.91 0.01 17.45
C GLN A 300 -17.67 -0.74 16.94
N ALA A 301 -16.58 -0.68 17.71
CA ALA A 301 -15.36 -1.41 17.40
C ALA A 301 -15.56 -2.93 17.51
N MET A 302 -15.02 -3.67 16.54
CA MET A 302 -14.81 -5.10 16.67
C MET A 302 -13.61 -5.38 17.57
N GLN A 303 -13.39 -6.66 17.91
CA GLN A 303 -12.23 -7.11 18.66
C GLN A 303 -11.45 -8.14 17.83
N GLU A 304 -10.23 -7.77 17.44
CA GLU A 304 -9.27 -8.65 16.73
C GLU A 304 -9.78 -9.20 15.38
N VAL A 305 -10.82 -8.61 14.80
CA VAL A 305 -11.28 -8.92 13.44
C VAL A 305 -10.58 -8.01 12.45
N THR A 306 -9.92 -8.60 11.45
CA THR A 306 -9.13 -7.88 10.44
C THR A 306 -9.74 -8.05 9.06
N GLY A 307 -9.21 -7.35 8.06
CA GLY A 307 -9.53 -7.62 6.65
C GLY A 307 -9.33 -9.08 6.27
N LEU A 308 -8.30 -9.74 6.82
CA LEU A 308 -7.96 -11.13 6.51
C LEU A 308 -8.89 -12.16 7.17
N THR A 309 -9.44 -11.85 8.34
CA THR A 309 -10.30 -12.78 9.11
C THR A 309 -11.80 -12.47 8.99
N GLY A 310 -12.17 -11.21 8.70
CA GLY A 310 -13.55 -10.76 8.51
C GLY A 310 -13.98 -10.80 7.04
N ALA A 311 -13.50 -9.84 6.25
CA ALA A 311 -13.97 -9.62 4.87
C ALA A 311 -13.39 -10.61 3.85
N ALA A 312 -12.13 -11.03 3.98
CA ALA A 312 -11.46 -11.89 3.01
C ALA A 312 -12.13 -13.27 2.81
N PRO A 313 -12.64 -13.97 3.86
CA PRO A 313 -13.38 -15.20 3.67
C PRO A 313 -14.64 -15.05 2.80
N ILE A 314 -15.39 -13.96 2.97
CA ILE A 314 -16.58 -13.67 2.15
C ILE A 314 -16.17 -13.42 0.70
N TRP A 315 -15.14 -12.60 0.49
CA TRP A 315 -14.59 -12.33 -0.83
C TRP A 315 -14.13 -13.62 -1.52
N HIS A 316 -13.33 -14.43 -0.82
CA HIS A 316 -12.76 -15.69 -1.32
C HIS A 316 -13.86 -16.68 -1.73
N GLU A 317 -14.85 -16.89 -0.87
CA GLU A 317 -15.97 -17.78 -1.18
C GLU A 317 -16.75 -17.28 -2.39
N THR A 318 -17.08 -15.98 -2.41
CA THR A 318 -17.92 -15.40 -3.46
C THR A 318 -17.23 -15.45 -4.81
N ILE A 319 -15.97 -14.99 -4.90
CA ILE A 319 -15.25 -14.92 -6.17
C ILE A 319 -15.01 -16.31 -6.76
N ARG A 320 -14.67 -17.30 -5.93
CA ARG A 320 -14.45 -18.68 -6.38
C ARG A 320 -15.73 -19.31 -6.92
N LYS A 321 -16.87 -19.12 -6.25
CA LYS A 321 -18.17 -19.63 -6.71
C LYS A 321 -18.63 -18.94 -7.99
N VAL A 322 -18.47 -17.62 -8.09
CA VAL A 322 -18.87 -16.87 -9.28
C VAL A 322 -18.04 -17.23 -10.51
N LEU A 323 -16.77 -17.58 -10.32
CA LEU A 323 -15.83 -17.94 -11.38
C LEU A 323 -15.70 -19.45 -11.60
N GLU A 324 -16.48 -20.27 -10.89
CA GLU A 324 -16.50 -21.72 -11.05
C GLU A 324 -16.92 -22.09 -12.49
N GLY A 325 -16.16 -23.00 -13.11
CA GLY A 325 -16.38 -23.41 -14.51
C GLY A 325 -16.05 -22.35 -15.57
N LYS A 326 -15.72 -21.10 -15.19
CA LYS A 326 -15.28 -20.06 -16.13
C LYS A 326 -13.80 -20.20 -16.47
N PRO A 327 -13.38 -19.90 -17.72
CA PRO A 327 -11.97 -19.82 -18.09
C PRO A 327 -11.17 -18.92 -17.14
N LYS A 328 -9.88 -19.22 -16.99
CA LYS A 328 -8.95 -18.33 -16.28
C LYS A 328 -8.50 -17.26 -17.27
N THR A 329 -8.70 -16.00 -16.92
CA THR A 329 -8.26 -14.84 -17.71
C THR A 329 -7.08 -14.20 -17.01
N ASP A 330 -5.94 -14.10 -17.70
CA ASP A 330 -4.76 -13.40 -17.18
C ASP A 330 -4.92 -11.87 -17.34
N PHE A 331 -4.23 -11.10 -16.50
CA PHE A 331 -4.11 -9.66 -16.71
C PHE A 331 -3.32 -9.39 -18.00
N ALA A 332 -3.99 -8.86 -19.02
CA ALA A 332 -3.38 -8.60 -20.32
C ALA A 332 -2.24 -7.59 -20.17
N ARG A 333 -1.01 -8.02 -20.48
CA ARG A 333 0.17 -7.17 -20.37
C ARG A 333 0.22 -6.19 -21.55
N PRO A 334 0.22 -4.86 -21.31
CA PRO A 334 0.39 -3.88 -22.36
C PRO A 334 1.83 -3.84 -22.88
N ASP A 335 2.01 -3.30 -24.08
CA ASP A 335 3.32 -3.03 -24.65
C ASP A 335 4.09 -1.96 -23.86
N GLY A 336 5.41 -1.90 -24.07
CA GLY A 336 6.27 -0.90 -23.41
C GLY A 336 6.66 -1.26 -21.98
N LEU A 337 6.47 -2.51 -21.57
CA LEU A 337 7.02 -3.10 -20.35
C LEU A 337 8.23 -3.98 -20.68
N ILE A 338 9.28 -3.89 -19.87
CA ILE A 338 10.50 -4.70 -19.97
C ILE A 338 10.82 -5.39 -18.64
N GLN A 339 11.55 -6.49 -18.70
CA GLN A 339 12.09 -7.15 -17.50
C GLN A 339 13.56 -6.81 -17.34
N VAL A 340 13.94 -6.47 -16.11
CA VAL A 340 15.35 -6.24 -15.74
C VAL A 340 15.63 -6.97 -14.44
N GLU A 341 16.79 -7.63 -14.37
CA GLU A 341 17.29 -8.18 -13.11
C GLU A 341 17.89 -7.05 -12.27
N VAL A 342 17.45 -6.96 -11.01
CA VAL A 342 17.89 -5.95 -10.04
C VAL A 342 18.34 -6.61 -8.75
N CYS A 343 19.22 -5.94 -8.01
CA CYS A 343 19.51 -6.29 -6.63
C CYS A 343 18.26 -6.14 -5.77
N ALA A 344 17.91 -7.18 -5.01
CA ALA A 344 16.61 -7.26 -4.33
C ALA A 344 16.40 -6.17 -3.27
N LEU A 345 17.49 -5.70 -2.62
CA LEU A 345 17.42 -4.67 -1.58
C LEU A 345 17.40 -3.25 -2.14
N SER A 346 18.27 -2.93 -3.10
CA SER A 346 18.43 -1.57 -3.63
C SER A 346 17.53 -1.25 -4.80
N GLY A 347 17.05 -2.27 -5.53
CA GLY A 347 16.35 -2.10 -6.79
C GLY A 347 17.21 -1.57 -7.94
N LEU A 348 18.54 -1.56 -7.78
CA LEU A 348 19.53 -1.15 -8.79
C LEU A 348 20.09 -2.36 -9.54
N LEU A 349 20.90 -2.14 -10.58
CA LEU A 349 21.52 -3.23 -11.33
C LEU A 349 22.46 -4.04 -10.41
N PRO A 350 22.37 -5.37 -10.35
CA PRO A 350 23.15 -6.15 -9.39
C PRO A 350 24.65 -6.06 -9.68
N THR A 351 25.44 -5.97 -8.62
CA THR A 351 26.89 -6.18 -8.64
C THR A 351 27.21 -7.60 -8.15
N GLU A 352 28.47 -8.02 -8.24
CA GLU A 352 28.93 -9.29 -7.66
C GLU A 352 28.75 -9.38 -6.12
N PHE A 353 28.49 -8.25 -5.45
CA PHE A 353 28.29 -8.18 -4.00
C PHE A 353 26.83 -8.28 -3.57
N CYS A 354 25.88 -8.17 -4.51
CA CYS A 354 24.47 -8.30 -4.20
C CYS A 354 24.15 -9.78 -3.92
N PRO A 355 23.69 -10.16 -2.70
CA PRO A 355 23.48 -11.55 -2.32
C PRO A 355 22.24 -12.16 -2.96
N HIS A 356 21.25 -11.34 -3.30
CA HIS A 356 19.95 -11.77 -3.82
C HIS A 356 19.50 -10.83 -4.93
N THR A 357 19.23 -11.39 -6.11
CA THR A 357 18.64 -10.66 -7.23
C THR A 357 17.15 -10.99 -7.36
N ARG A 358 16.43 -10.12 -8.07
CA ARG A 358 15.07 -10.38 -8.52
C ARG A 358 14.88 -9.85 -9.93
N THR A 359 14.11 -10.55 -10.74
CA THR A 359 13.60 -9.98 -12.00
C THR A 359 12.37 -9.14 -11.68
N GLU A 360 12.32 -7.93 -12.22
CA GLU A 360 11.21 -7.01 -12.01
C GLU A 360 10.75 -6.40 -13.34
N TRP A 361 9.47 -6.03 -13.40
CA TRP A 361 8.90 -5.35 -14.56
C TRP A 361 9.04 -3.83 -14.44
N PHE A 362 9.42 -3.19 -15.54
CA PHE A 362 9.60 -1.75 -15.65
C PHE A 362 8.83 -1.22 -16.85
N ILE A 363 8.29 -0.01 -16.71
CA ILE A 363 7.91 0.78 -17.88
C ILE A 363 9.22 1.17 -18.57
N ALA A 364 9.35 0.91 -19.87
CA ALA A 364 10.58 1.21 -20.60
C ALA A 364 11.02 2.68 -20.39
N GLY A 365 12.27 2.86 -19.96
CA GLY A 365 12.86 4.14 -19.56
C GLY A 365 12.82 4.43 -18.06
N THR A 366 12.19 3.58 -17.24
CA THR A 366 12.19 3.70 -15.77
C THR A 366 13.09 2.68 -15.06
N GLU A 367 13.68 1.74 -15.80
CA GLU A 367 14.64 0.78 -15.28
C GLU A 367 15.90 1.46 -14.69
N PRO A 368 16.55 0.83 -13.68
CA PRO A 368 17.78 1.37 -13.12
C PRO A 368 18.91 1.34 -14.16
N ALA A 369 19.67 2.43 -14.23
CA ALA A 369 20.87 2.53 -15.06
C ALA A 369 22.17 2.47 -14.23
N GLN A 370 22.06 2.51 -12.91
CA GLN A 370 23.20 2.53 -11.99
C GLN A 370 23.40 1.14 -11.36
N PRO A 371 24.67 0.73 -11.14
CA PRO A 371 24.96 -0.46 -10.36
C PRO A 371 24.55 -0.27 -8.90
N ASP A 372 24.26 -1.38 -8.23
CA ASP A 372 24.01 -1.43 -6.80
C ASP A 372 25.12 -0.73 -6.02
N ASN A 373 24.68 0.15 -5.12
CA ASN A 373 25.56 0.91 -4.24
C ASN A 373 25.28 0.64 -2.76
N LEU A 374 24.33 -0.23 -2.41
CA LEU A 374 24.06 -0.57 -1.01
C LEU A 374 25.02 -1.64 -0.51
N TYR A 375 25.29 -2.69 -1.29
CA TYR A 375 26.29 -3.70 -0.93
C TYR A 375 27.68 -3.27 -1.40
N GLN A 376 28.55 -2.97 -0.44
CA GLN A 376 29.92 -2.51 -0.68
C GLN A 376 30.91 -3.57 -0.23
N GLN A 377 31.90 -3.87 -1.08
CA GLN A 377 33.04 -4.66 -0.66
C GLN A 377 34.10 -3.75 -0.02
N VAL A 378 34.52 -4.10 1.18
CA VAL A 378 35.59 -3.44 1.92
C VAL A 378 36.65 -4.45 2.32
N THR A 379 37.88 -4.00 2.44
CA THR A 379 38.96 -4.81 3.03
C THR A 379 39.23 -4.30 4.42
N LEU A 380 39.22 -5.18 5.42
CA LEU A 380 39.43 -4.86 6.83
C LEU A 380 40.75 -5.45 7.32
N ASP A 381 41.39 -4.80 8.29
CA ASP A 381 42.45 -5.41 9.10
C ASP A 381 41.80 -6.33 10.14
N ALA A 382 42.03 -7.64 10.04
CA ALA A 382 41.47 -8.65 10.93
C ALA A 382 41.83 -8.43 12.41
N LEU A 383 42.92 -7.70 12.71
CA LEU A 383 43.29 -7.39 14.09
C LEU A 383 42.47 -6.24 14.68
N THR A 384 42.21 -5.19 13.90
CA THR A 384 41.62 -3.94 14.39
C THR A 384 40.14 -3.79 14.03
N GLY A 385 39.67 -4.52 13.01
CA GLY A 385 38.35 -4.35 12.42
C GLY A 385 38.20 -3.08 11.58
N ALA A 386 39.25 -2.26 11.47
CA ALA A 386 39.26 -1.03 10.67
C ALA A 386 39.46 -1.34 9.17
N LEU A 387 39.16 -0.37 8.31
CA LEU A 387 39.54 -0.46 6.89
C LEU A 387 41.05 -0.70 6.75
N ALA A 388 41.42 -1.68 5.94
CA ALA A 388 42.80 -1.98 5.63
C ALA A 388 43.40 -0.86 4.76
N ASP A 389 44.60 -0.44 5.10
CA ASP A 389 45.37 0.55 4.37
C ASP A 389 46.66 -0.06 3.78
N ALA A 390 47.51 0.80 3.23
CA ALA A 390 48.81 0.37 2.68
C ALA A 390 49.74 -0.27 3.73
N SER A 391 49.57 0.05 5.01
CA SER A 391 50.38 -0.47 6.12
C SER A 391 49.88 -1.83 6.64
N THR A 392 48.64 -2.21 6.31
CA THR A 392 48.04 -3.46 6.74
C THR A 392 48.70 -4.65 6.01
N PRO A 393 49.36 -5.59 6.72
CA PRO A 393 49.95 -6.81 6.14
C PRO A 393 48.92 -7.66 5.40
N ALA A 394 49.33 -8.27 4.29
CA ALA A 394 48.43 -9.02 3.41
C ALA A 394 47.71 -10.17 4.16
N GLU A 395 48.37 -10.82 5.10
CA GLU A 395 47.82 -11.95 5.88
C GLU A 395 46.73 -11.50 6.86
N ARG A 396 46.69 -10.19 7.18
CA ARG A 396 45.67 -9.59 8.04
C ARG A 396 44.52 -8.95 7.26
N ARG A 397 44.63 -8.84 5.94
CA ARG A 397 43.57 -8.26 5.11
C ARG A 397 42.44 -9.26 4.92
N GLN A 398 41.24 -8.91 5.41
CA GLN A 398 40.03 -9.69 5.23
C GLN A 398 39.01 -8.88 4.45
N THR A 399 38.59 -9.39 3.31
CA THR A 399 37.49 -8.80 2.53
C THR A 399 36.14 -9.14 3.16
N LYS A 400 35.26 -8.14 3.30
CA LYS A 400 33.88 -8.28 3.75
C LYS A 400 32.93 -7.48 2.87
N ILE A 401 31.69 -7.94 2.80
CA ILE A 401 30.58 -7.19 2.21
C ILE A 401 29.85 -6.47 3.35
N VAL A 402 29.58 -5.19 3.16
CA VAL A 402 28.93 -4.31 4.14
C VAL A 402 27.82 -3.52 3.48
N LEU A 403 26.92 -2.97 4.29
CA LEU A 403 25.76 -2.21 3.83
C LEU A 403 25.96 -0.70 4.03
N ASP A 404 25.80 0.07 2.96
CA ASP A 404 25.75 1.53 3.00
C ASP A 404 24.28 2.01 3.00
N LEU A 405 23.63 1.91 4.16
CA LEU A 405 22.22 2.28 4.30
C LEU A 405 22.04 3.76 4.70
N PRO A 406 20.93 4.40 4.28
CA PRO A 406 20.57 5.74 4.75
C PRO A 406 20.59 5.84 6.28
N ILE A 407 20.99 6.99 6.81
CA ILE A 407 21.18 7.19 8.26
C ILE A 407 19.93 6.83 9.09
N THR A 408 18.75 7.03 8.53
CA THR A 408 17.45 6.69 9.14
C THR A 408 17.25 5.19 9.30
N ALA A 409 17.84 4.35 8.44
CA ALA A 409 17.75 2.89 8.52
C ALA A 409 18.85 2.27 9.40
N GLN A 410 19.91 3.00 9.71
CA GLN A 410 21.06 2.45 10.46
C GLN A 410 20.70 1.96 11.88
N PRO A 411 19.88 2.65 12.70
CA PRO A 411 19.48 2.13 14.00
C PRO A 411 18.77 0.78 13.90
N TRP A 412 17.86 0.65 12.94
CA TRP A 412 17.18 -0.61 12.65
C TRP A 412 18.21 -1.68 12.23
N ALA A 413 19.09 -1.36 11.29
CA ALA A 413 20.08 -2.30 10.76
C ALA A 413 21.04 -2.82 11.86
N ARG A 414 21.47 -1.94 12.78
CA ARG A 414 22.26 -2.32 13.97
C ARG A 414 21.48 -3.25 14.89
N SER A 415 20.18 -3.02 15.08
CA SER A 415 19.32 -3.91 15.87
C SER A 415 19.18 -5.31 15.25
N GLN A 416 19.31 -5.41 13.92
CA GLN A 416 19.33 -6.67 13.17
C GLN A 416 20.73 -7.30 13.08
N GLY A 417 21.77 -6.67 13.65
CA GLY A 417 23.15 -7.16 13.57
C GLY A 417 23.78 -7.07 12.18
N LEU A 418 23.28 -6.18 11.32
CA LEU A 418 23.85 -5.97 9.99
C LEU A 418 25.15 -5.16 10.06
N LEU A 419 26.15 -5.56 9.26
CA LEU A 419 27.42 -4.85 9.18
C LEU A 419 27.29 -3.63 8.27
N LEU A 420 27.32 -2.43 8.87
CA LEU A 420 27.18 -1.17 8.15
C LEU A 420 28.54 -0.57 7.78
N LEU A 421 28.63 0.07 6.62
CA LEU A 421 29.81 0.83 6.20
C LEU A 421 30.13 1.94 7.21
N ALA A 422 29.10 2.63 7.71
CA ALA A 422 29.23 3.72 8.68
C ALA A 422 29.78 3.28 10.05
N ASP A 423 29.76 1.98 10.36
CA ASP A 423 30.25 1.43 11.64
C ASP A 423 31.71 0.97 11.55
N ILE A 424 32.33 1.04 10.37
CA ILE A 424 33.71 0.56 10.16
C ILE A 424 34.69 1.67 10.52
N PRO A 425 35.59 1.44 11.49
CA PRO A 425 36.62 2.41 11.82
C PRO A 425 37.54 2.68 10.62
N GLN A 426 37.90 3.94 10.41
CA GLN A 426 38.97 4.29 9.49
C GLN A 426 40.32 3.86 10.07
N ALA A 427 41.29 3.50 9.22
CA ALA A 427 42.66 3.27 9.68
C ALA A 427 43.18 4.54 10.38
N SER A 428 43.71 4.39 11.60
CA SER A 428 44.16 5.56 12.37
C SER A 428 45.41 6.18 11.74
N ASN A 429 45.25 7.39 11.20
CA ASN A 429 46.34 8.36 11.25
C ASN A 429 46.35 8.97 12.65
N ALA A 430 47.54 9.10 13.22
CA ALA A 430 47.79 9.52 14.60
C ALA A 430 46.87 10.65 15.09
N ALA A 431 46.24 10.42 16.26
CA ALA A 431 45.60 11.39 17.16
C ALA A 431 44.97 12.63 16.49
N THR A 432 43.83 12.46 15.82
CA THR A 432 42.93 13.58 15.55
C THR A 432 42.08 13.88 16.78
N GLN A 433 42.19 15.11 17.27
CA GLN A 433 41.33 15.69 18.29
C GLN A 433 39.89 15.64 17.75
N LEU A 434 38.97 14.93 18.42
CA LEU A 434 37.54 14.89 18.08
C LEU A 434 37.01 16.32 17.91
N GLN A 435 36.69 16.72 16.68
CA GLN A 435 36.02 17.98 16.42
C GLN A 435 34.53 17.70 16.28
N ILE A 436 33.71 18.34 17.10
CA ILE A 436 32.25 18.22 16.99
C ILE A 436 31.77 19.29 16.00
N ALA A 437 31.08 18.88 14.93
CA ALA A 437 30.43 19.79 14.00
C ALA A 437 28.91 19.78 14.16
N LEU A 438 28.31 20.96 14.03
CA LEU A 438 26.86 21.13 13.98
C LEU A 438 26.35 20.84 12.55
N ILE A 439 25.55 19.80 12.38
CA ILE A 439 24.96 19.41 11.09
C ILE A 439 23.73 20.26 10.78
N SER A 440 22.94 20.57 11.82
CA SER A 440 21.71 21.34 11.66
C SER A 440 21.42 22.18 12.92
N PRO A 441 21.03 23.47 12.76
CA PRO A 441 20.83 24.16 11.47
C PRO A 441 22.16 24.59 10.83
N ARG A 442 22.09 25.00 9.55
CA ARG A 442 23.27 25.44 8.78
C ARG A 442 23.99 26.60 9.48
N PRO A 443 25.31 26.77 9.28
CA PRO A 443 26.06 27.91 9.83
C PRO A 443 25.37 29.24 9.55
N ASN A 444 25.36 30.14 10.54
CA ASN A 444 24.70 31.46 10.53
C ASN A 444 23.16 31.44 10.49
N THR A 445 22.52 30.31 10.79
CA THR A 445 21.06 30.26 11.00
C THR A 445 20.72 30.57 12.46
N ALA A 446 19.76 31.47 12.69
CA ALA A 446 19.22 31.69 14.04
C ALA A 446 18.27 30.53 14.42
N TYR A 447 18.64 29.74 15.44
CA TYR A 447 17.79 28.73 16.03
C TYR A 447 17.10 29.30 17.27
N ARG A 448 15.77 29.27 17.32
CA ARG A 448 14.99 29.80 18.44
C ARG A 448 14.32 28.64 19.18
N LEU A 449 14.58 28.54 20.48
CA LEU A 449 13.88 27.61 21.36
C LEU A 449 12.51 28.18 21.70
N ASP A 450 11.48 27.39 21.50
CA ASP A 450 10.10 27.73 21.80
C ASP A 450 9.64 26.96 23.05
N PRO A 451 9.23 27.65 24.13
CA PRO A 451 8.84 27.00 25.38
C PRO A 451 7.53 26.21 25.28
N THR A 452 6.80 26.29 24.17
CA THR A 452 5.55 25.54 23.93
C THR A 452 5.77 24.16 23.30
N PHE A 453 6.97 23.87 22.79
CA PHE A 453 7.34 22.56 22.24
C PHE A 453 8.09 21.70 23.26
N ASP A 454 7.90 20.38 23.19
CA ASP A 454 8.64 19.42 24.01
C ASP A 454 10.16 19.52 23.75
N ALA A 455 10.97 19.45 24.81
CA ALA A 455 12.43 19.52 24.72
C ALA A 455 13.02 18.41 23.83
N SER A 456 12.36 17.26 23.73
CA SER A 456 12.75 16.15 22.87
C SER A 456 12.60 16.45 21.36
N ALA A 457 11.74 17.42 20.99
CA ALA A 457 11.48 17.84 19.62
C ALA A 457 12.41 18.98 19.15
N GLN A 458 13.21 19.57 20.06
CA GLN A 458 14.04 20.74 19.80
C GLN A 458 15.55 20.42 19.84
N LYS A 459 15.94 19.23 19.40
CA LYS A 459 17.33 18.73 19.44
C LYS A 459 18.16 19.22 18.26
N LEU A 460 19.42 19.56 18.53
CA LEU A 460 20.42 19.89 17.52
C LEU A 460 21.17 18.64 17.08
N LEU A 461 21.39 18.52 15.78
CA LEU A 461 22.15 17.40 15.20
C LEU A 461 23.63 17.78 15.16
N ILE A 462 24.44 16.95 15.80
CA ILE A 462 25.90 17.06 15.78
C ILE A 462 26.51 15.77 15.25
N GLU A 463 27.69 15.88 14.68
CA GLU A 463 28.52 14.75 14.28
C GLU A 463 29.94 14.97 14.80
N ALA A 464 30.62 13.87 15.09
CA ALA A 464 32.03 13.87 15.40
C ALA A 464 32.79 13.75 14.08
N VAL A 465 33.61 14.76 13.77
CA VAL A 465 34.40 14.87 12.54
C VAL A 465 35.86 14.58 12.82
#